data_AF-A0A0Q4V0G7-F1
#
_entry.id   AF-A0A0Q4V0G7-F1
#
_cell.length_a   1.000
_cell.length_b   1.000
_cell.length_c   1.000
_cell.angle_alpha   90.00
_cell.angle_beta   90.00
_cell.angle_gamma   90.00
#
_symmetry.space_group_name_H-M   'P 1'
#
loop_
_entity.id
_entity.type
_entity.pdbx_description
1 polymer ?
#
loop_
_entity_poly.entity_id
_entity_poly.type
_entity_poly.pdbx_seq_one_letter_code
_entity_poly.pdbx_strand_id
1 'polypeptide(L)'
;MRALKLVWILLALTYAASESRAEPVAGPSSPGGGTIPGAVALDDIPVSTMPLGGFPYFALPAGYQPVNPPETREFGHFPFWTGTALHDVDGKVFLSLIGAKDGETYSSYELKRNIEAVLTQAGARKLTDSQMPTSVTDTLPEEVKMGMYEGLGNVYSERTQTWVIRRPDRQIWVHFVPGSNNASWTILETKSFAQTAGLLPADQLKQDIDKTGRAVIHVNFATDKTEILPDSASQIEAVTSLLKTNPGLKLAINGYTDETGSAGHNQSLSDGRARAVMARLIASGVAKDRLRAKGFGAASPVASNGSEEGRAKNRRVELVKF
;
A
#
# COMPACT_ATOMS: atom_id res chain seq x y z
N MET A 1 -6.93 76.05 33.21
CA MET A 1 -7.20 74.77 33.90
C MET A 1 -7.55 73.77 32.79
N ARG A 2 -6.77 72.73 32.47
CA ARG A 2 -6.56 71.45 33.22
C ARG A 2 -7.85 70.92 33.87
N ALA A 3 -8.29 69.66 33.74
CA ALA A 3 -8.04 68.52 32.80
C ALA A 3 -8.99 67.35 33.25
N LEU A 4 -9.09 66.25 32.48
CA LEU A 4 -9.64 64.92 32.88
C LEU A 4 -11.18 64.86 33.12
N LYS A 5 -11.92 63.73 32.98
CA LYS A 5 -11.60 62.28 32.77
C LYS A 5 -12.83 61.49 32.20
N LEU A 6 -12.57 60.36 31.48
CA LEU A 6 -13.41 59.12 31.26
C LEU A 6 -14.88 59.27 30.77
N VAL A 7 -15.44 58.64 29.70
CA VAL A 7 -15.31 57.30 29.03
C VAL A 7 -15.54 56.10 30.00
N TRP A 8 -16.42 55.11 29.84
CA TRP A 8 -17.17 54.47 28.73
C TRP A 8 -18.68 54.28 29.13
N ILE A 9 -19.61 53.52 28.50
CA ILE A 9 -19.64 52.57 27.35
C ILE A 9 -21.08 52.54 26.74
N LEU A 10 -21.34 51.83 25.63
CA LEU A 10 -22.71 51.45 25.19
C LEU A 10 -22.78 49.96 24.79
N LEU A 11 -23.84 49.27 25.20
CA LEU A 11 -24.08 47.84 24.96
C LEU A 11 -24.80 47.62 23.63
N ALA A 12 -24.29 46.73 22.76
CA ALA A 12 -24.98 46.29 21.55
C ALA A 12 -25.07 44.76 21.52
N LEU A 13 -26.29 44.25 21.36
CA LEU A 13 -26.58 42.83 21.27
C LEU A 13 -26.42 42.38 19.80
N THR A 14 -25.63 41.34 19.54
CA THR A 14 -25.66 40.61 18.26
C THR A 14 -25.72 39.10 18.47
N TYR A 15 -26.52 38.48 17.61
CA TYR A 15 -26.99 37.11 17.69
C TYR A 15 -25.93 36.14 17.13
N ALA A 16 -25.48 35.18 17.92
CA ALA A 16 -24.56 34.13 17.48
C ALA A 16 -25.33 32.85 17.10
N ALA A 17 -25.32 32.49 15.82
CA ALA A 17 -25.79 31.19 15.36
C ALA A 17 -24.71 30.13 15.61
N SER A 18 -25.10 28.96 16.11
CA SER A 18 -24.20 27.86 16.45
C SER A 18 -23.86 27.01 15.22
N GLU A 19 -22.67 27.17 14.66
CA GLU A 19 -22.11 26.20 13.71
C GLU A 19 -21.43 25.04 14.45
N SER A 20 -22.15 23.92 14.58
CA SER A 20 -21.58 22.65 15.03
C SER A 20 -20.66 22.09 13.93
N ARG A 21 -19.39 22.47 13.99
CA ARG A 21 -18.35 21.94 13.10
C ARG A 21 -17.99 20.52 13.53
N ALA A 22 -18.51 19.53 12.81
CA ALA A 22 -18.17 18.13 13.03
C ALA A 22 -16.64 17.92 12.87
N GLU A 23 -16.03 17.24 13.83
CA GLU A 23 -14.62 16.87 13.79
C GLU A 23 -14.35 15.83 12.68
N PRO A 24 -13.17 15.84 12.05
CA PRO A 24 -12.81 14.81 11.09
C PRO A 24 -12.69 13.47 11.80
N VAL A 25 -13.48 12.48 11.36
CA VAL A 25 -13.41 11.10 11.87
C VAL A 25 -12.01 10.56 11.59
N ALA A 26 -11.26 10.26 12.66
CA ALA A 26 -9.97 9.62 12.55
C ALA A 26 -10.11 8.26 11.85
N GLY A 27 -9.34 8.04 10.79
CA GLY A 27 -9.12 6.69 10.26
C GLY A 27 -8.46 5.78 11.31
N PRO A 28 -8.44 4.45 11.11
CA PRO A 28 -7.85 3.53 12.06
C PRO A 28 -6.40 3.92 12.33
N SER A 29 -6.14 4.32 13.57
CA SER A 29 -4.80 4.66 14.05
C SER A 29 -3.91 3.43 13.93
N SER A 30 -2.78 3.57 13.24
CA SER A 30 -1.71 2.56 13.23
C SER A 30 -1.39 2.13 14.66
N PRO A 31 -1.34 0.81 14.95
CA PRO A 31 -1.22 0.35 16.33
C PRO A 31 0.15 0.67 16.92
N GLY A 32 0.16 1.65 17.84
CA GLY A 32 1.12 1.72 18.94
C GLY A 32 2.58 1.99 18.57
N GLY A 33 2.95 3.27 18.53
CA GLY A 33 4.34 3.69 18.79
C GLY A 33 4.74 3.40 20.24
N GLY A 34 5.02 2.14 20.55
CA GLY A 34 5.57 1.70 21.83
C GLY A 34 7.08 1.94 21.86
N THR A 35 7.55 2.78 22.78
CA THR A 35 8.98 3.04 22.98
C THR A 35 9.69 1.80 23.52
N ILE A 36 10.57 1.20 22.72
CA ILE A 36 11.37 0.02 23.09
C ILE A 36 12.64 0.47 23.83
N PRO A 37 12.92 0.00 25.06
CA PRO A 37 14.16 0.32 25.76
C PRO A 37 15.38 -0.26 25.01
N GLY A 38 16.35 0.60 24.68
CA GLY A 38 17.63 0.19 24.09
C GLY A 38 17.68 0.12 22.55
N ALA A 39 16.55 0.30 21.85
CA ALA A 39 16.58 0.61 20.43
C ALA A 39 16.99 2.08 20.23
N VAL A 40 17.78 2.38 19.19
CA VAL A 40 17.94 3.77 18.73
C VAL A 40 16.58 4.23 18.22
N ALA A 41 15.95 5.20 18.88
CA ALA A 41 14.72 5.77 18.36
C ALA A 41 15.04 6.43 17.01
N LEU A 42 14.24 6.16 15.98
CA LEU A 42 14.50 6.67 14.63
C LEU A 42 14.55 8.19 14.60
N ASP A 43 13.79 8.85 15.48
CA ASP A 43 13.80 10.30 15.63
C ASP A 43 15.08 10.90 16.23
N ASP A 44 15.89 10.11 16.94
CA ASP A 44 17.19 10.53 17.49
C ASP A 44 18.30 10.50 16.43
N ILE A 45 18.05 9.90 15.26
CA ILE A 45 19.03 9.86 14.16
C ILE A 45 19.14 11.27 13.56
N PRO A 46 20.34 11.88 13.50
CA PRO A 46 20.51 13.19 12.90
C PRO A 46 20.14 13.21 11.42
N VAL A 47 19.58 14.32 10.95
CA VAL A 47 19.35 14.55 9.52
C VAL A 47 20.68 14.77 8.82
N SER A 48 21.02 13.89 7.89
CA SER A 48 22.19 14.04 7.02
C SER A 48 21.90 15.04 5.90
N THR A 49 22.80 16.00 5.73
CA THR A 49 22.83 16.94 4.59
C THR A 49 23.82 16.54 3.49
N MET A 50 24.54 15.42 3.66
CA MET A 50 25.58 14.99 2.72
C MET A 50 25.02 14.78 1.30
N PRO A 51 25.76 15.15 0.24
CA PRO A 51 25.35 14.84 -1.13
C PRO A 51 25.24 13.34 -1.36
N LEU A 52 24.16 12.92 -2.01
CA LEU A 52 23.96 11.54 -2.49
C LEU A 52 23.78 11.58 -4.01
N GLY A 53 24.14 10.48 -4.69
CA GLY A 53 23.95 10.34 -6.13
C GLY A 53 22.47 10.17 -6.54
N GLY A 54 22.25 9.72 -7.78
CA GLY A 54 20.94 9.15 -8.14
C GLY A 54 20.70 7.84 -7.39
N PHE A 55 19.44 7.49 -7.14
CA PHE A 55 19.04 6.19 -6.59
C PHE A 55 19.69 5.04 -7.40
N PRO A 56 20.34 4.03 -6.77
CA PRO A 56 20.28 3.64 -5.35
C PRO A 56 21.34 4.32 -4.44
N TYR A 57 21.84 5.50 -4.79
CA TYR A 57 22.77 6.37 -4.03
C TYR A 57 24.22 5.88 -3.92
N PHE A 58 24.44 4.58 -3.91
CA PHE A 58 25.74 3.96 -3.66
C PHE A 58 26.22 3.14 -4.85
N ALA A 59 27.48 3.34 -5.23
CA ALA A 59 28.18 2.45 -6.15
C ALA A 59 28.85 1.31 -5.38
N LEU A 60 28.99 0.14 -6.01
CA LEU A 60 29.79 -0.94 -5.45
C LEU A 60 31.30 -0.58 -5.51
N PRO A 61 32.13 -1.12 -4.59
CA PRO A 61 33.57 -0.91 -4.63
C PRO A 61 34.21 -1.51 -5.89
N ALA A 62 35.43 -1.07 -6.21
CA ALA A 62 36.24 -1.74 -7.22
C ALA A 62 36.40 -3.24 -6.88
N GLY A 63 36.47 -4.10 -7.88
CA GLY A 63 36.50 -5.56 -7.70
C GLY A 63 35.14 -6.25 -7.50
N TYR A 64 34.05 -5.52 -7.25
CA TYR A 64 32.71 -6.09 -6.99
C TYR A 64 31.68 -5.72 -8.07
N GLN A 65 30.70 -6.59 -8.29
CA GLN A 65 29.58 -6.40 -9.23
C GLN A 65 28.30 -7.09 -8.74
N PRO A 66 27.12 -6.71 -9.28
CA PRO A 66 25.93 -7.54 -9.12
C PRO A 66 26.14 -8.92 -9.76
N VAL A 67 25.73 -9.99 -9.08
CA VAL A 67 25.77 -11.36 -9.61
C VAL A 67 24.69 -11.53 -10.68
N ASN A 68 23.50 -10.99 -10.40
CA ASN A 68 22.34 -10.95 -11.28
C ASN A 68 21.97 -9.48 -11.57
N PRO A 69 21.20 -9.19 -12.63
CA PRO A 69 20.68 -7.84 -12.90
C PRO A 69 19.88 -7.32 -11.68
N PRO A 70 20.27 -6.19 -11.06
CA PRO A 70 19.56 -5.66 -9.89
C PRO A 70 18.10 -5.33 -10.17
N GLU A 71 17.24 -5.55 -9.18
CA GLU A 71 15.83 -5.18 -9.27
C GLU A 71 15.60 -3.76 -8.69
N THR A 72 14.70 -3.00 -9.31
CA THR A 72 14.17 -1.75 -8.75
C THR A 72 12.66 -1.71 -8.88
N ARG A 73 11.96 -1.44 -7.77
CA ARG A 73 10.50 -1.23 -7.75
C ARG A 73 10.23 0.23 -7.36
N GLU A 74 9.47 0.95 -8.18
CA GLU A 74 9.11 2.37 -7.93
C GLU A 74 8.22 2.57 -6.69
N PHE A 75 7.57 1.49 -6.25
CA PHE A 75 6.93 1.35 -4.95
C PHE A 75 6.98 -0.12 -4.54
N GLY A 76 7.25 -0.39 -3.26
CA GLY A 76 7.35 -1.71 -2.66
C GLY A 76 7.54 -1.60 -1.15
N HIS A 77 7.71 -2.74 -0.51
CA HIS A 77 7.74 -2.90 0.94
C HIS A 77 8.95 -3.77 1.33
N PHE A 78 9.59 -3.50 2.48
CA PHE A 78 10.61 -4.38 3.05
C PHE A 78 10.64 -4.30 4.58
N PRO A 79 10.60 -5.43 5.31
CA PRO A 79 10.68 -5.46 6.77
C PRO A 79 12.15 -5.46 7.26
N PHE A 80 12.63 -4.32 7.73
CA PHE A 80 14.02 -4.15 8.19
C PHE A 80 14.22 -4.66 9.61
N TRP A 81 15.22 -5.53 9.82
CA TRP A 81 15.57 -6.01 11.17
C TRP A 81 16.36 -4.95 11.95
N THR A 82 15.75 -4.44 13.02
CA THR A 82 16.34 -3.37 13.86
C THR A 82 17.29 -3.88 14.95
N GLY A 83 17.45 -5.21 15.09
CA GLY A 83 18.15 -5.84 16.22
C GLY A 83 17.24 -6.26 17.37
N THR A 84 15.98 -5.80 17.39
CA THR A 84 14.96 -6.18 18.39
C THR A 84 13.64 -6.60 17.75
N ALA A 85 13.20 -5.91 16.70
CA ALA A 85 11.99 -6.20 15.93
C ALA A 85 12.21 -5.98 14.42
N LEU A 86 11.30 -6.50 13.61
CA LEU A 86 11.14 -6.05 12.22
C LEU A 86 10.47 -4.67 12.24
N HIS A 87 10.91 -3.78 11.35
CA HIS A 87 10.33 -2.48 11.11
C HIS A 87 9.95 -2.38 9.63
N ASP A 88 8.65 -2.32 9.38
CA ASP A 88 8.07 -2.22 8.06
C ASP A 88 8.38 -0.86 7.42
N VAL A 89 8.84 -0.85 6.17
CA VAL A 89 9.13 0.37 5.43
C VAL A 89 8.64 0.26 4.00
N ASP A 90 7.82 1.22 3.59
CA ASP A 90 7.29 1.32 2.24
C ASP A 90 8.00 2.43 1.44
N GLY A 91 8.27 2.16 0.16
CA GLY A 91 8.75 3.17 -0.76
C GLY A 91 9.45 2.62 -1.99
N LYS A 92 10.41 3.38 -2.53
CA LYS A 92 11.17 2.96 -3.71
C LYS A 92 12.30 2.02 -3.26
N VAL A 93 12.30 0.78 -3.74
CA VAL A 93 13.20 -0.28 -3.27
C VAL A 93 14.11 -0.81 -4.38
N PHE A 94 15.38 -1.06 -4.03
CA PHE A 94 16.43 -1.64 -4.85
C PHE A 94 16.95 -2.91 -4.19
N LEU A 95 17.14 -3.97 -4.96
CA LEU A 95 17.61 -5.29 -4.51
C LEU A 95 18.80 -5.72 -5.35
N SER A 96 19.86 -6.23 -4.72
CA SER A 96 21.00 -6.79 -5.45
C SER A 96 21.79 -7.80 -4.63
N LEU A 97 22.07 -8.94 -5.26
CA LEU A 97 23.12 -9.87 -4.86
C LEU A 97 24.47 -9.40 -5.44
N ILE A 98 25.51 -9.35 -4.62
CA ILE A 98 26.85 -8.80 -4.90
C ILE A 98 27.88 -9.93 -4.86
N GLY A 99 28.72 -10.02 -5.89
CA GLY A 99 29.86 -10.92 -5.96
C GLY A 99 31.14 -10.18 -6.39
N ALA A 100 32.24 -10.91 -6.49
CA ALA A 100 33.44 -10.41 -7.15
C ALA A 100 33.23 -10.33 -8.69
N LYS A 101 34.00 -9.48 -9.35
CA LYS A 101 34.10 -9.46 -10.81
C LYS A 101 34.89 -10.65 -11.33
N ASP A 102 34.73 -10.95 -12.62
CA ASP A 102 35.50 -12.00 -13.27
C ASP A 102 37.00 -11.74 -13.17
N GLY A 103 37.73 -12.68 -12.57
CA GLY A 103 39.18 -12.57 -12.32
C GLY A 103 39.56 -11.94 -10.97
N GLU A 104 38.60 -11.38 -10.21
CA GLU A 104 38.82 -10.78 -8.89
C GLU A 104 38.53 -11.77 -7.76
N THR A 105 39.07 -11.50 -6.56
CA THR A 105 38.83 -12.33 -5.37
C THR A 105 37.78 -11.71 -4.46
N TYR A 106 36.76 -12.50 -4.06
CA TYR A 106 35.75 -12.03 -3.11
C TYR A 106 36.32 -11.96 -1.68
N SER A 107 36.16 -10.81 -1.03
CA SER A 107 36.52 -10.60 0.38
C SER A 107 35.35 -9.98 1.14
N SER A 108 34.62 -10.78 1.90
CA SER A 108 33.48 -10.31 2.71
C SER A 108 33.87 -9.21 3.70
N TYR A 109 35.08 -9.29 4.26
CA TYR A 109 35.63 -8.28 5.17
C TYR A 109 35.91 -6.94 4.46
N GLU A 110 36.52 -6.98 3.27
CA GLU A 110 36.81 -5.78 2.48
C GLU A 110 35.53 -5.12 1.98
N LEU A 111 34.61 -5.90 1.39
CA LEU A 111 33.31 -5.42 0.94
C LEU A 111 32.54 -4.78 2.10
N LYS A 112 32.46 -5.47 3.24
CA LYS A 112 31.86 -4.92 4.46
C LYS A 112 32.50 -3.58 4.84
N ARG A 113 33.83 -3.51 4.96
CA ARG A 113 34.52 -2.26 5.35
C ARG A 113 34.23 -1.10 4.39
N ASN A 114 34.19 -1.33 3.09
CA ASN A 114 33.84 -0.29 2.11
C ASN A 114 32.39 0.16 2.24
N ILE A 115 31.44 -0.77 2.36
CA ILE A 115 30.01 -0.45 2.52
C ILE A 115 29.75 0.29 3.84
N GLU A 116 30.34 -0.15 4.96
CA GLU A 116 30.25 0.58 6.24
C GLU A 116 30.84 1.99 6.15
N ALA A 117 31.95 2.18 5.42
CA ALA A 117 32.60 3.47 5.25
C ALA A 117 31.75 4.44 4.41
N VAL A 118 31.23 4.01 3.25
CA VAL A 118 30.41 4.90 2.39
C VAL A 118 29.07 5.25 3.03
N LEU A 119 28.45 4.31 3.75
CA LEU A 119 27.23 4.59 4.53
C LEU A 119 27.53 5.60 5.65
N THR A 120 28.64 5.44 6.37
CA THR A 120 29.06 6.42 7.40
C THR A 120 29.34 7.79 6.79
N GLN A 121 30.01 7.87 5.63
CA GLN A 121 30.26 9.12 4.90
C GLN A 121 28.98 9.81 4.44
N ALA A 122 27.95 9.04 4.06
CA ALA A 122 26.61 9.53 3.75
C ALA A 122 25.81 10.01 4.98
N GLY A 123 26.36 9.87 6.19
CA GLY A 123 25.67 10.20 7.44
C GLY A 123 24.65 9.15 7.89
N ALA A 124 24.81 7.90 7.46
CA ALA A 124 23.97 6.79 7.91
C ALA A 124 24.28 6.41 9.37
N ARG A 125 23.24 6.10 10.14
CA ARG A 125 23.38 5.47 11.45
C ARG A 125 23.09 3.98 11.34
N LYS A 126 24.03 3.14 11.79
CA LYS A 126 23.77 1.71 12.01
C LYS A 126 22.82 1.53 13.20
N LEU A 127 21.70 0.84 12.95
CA LEU A 127 20.77 0.36 13.97
C LEU A 127 21.24 -0.96 14.55
N THR A 128 21.61 -1.91 13.68
CA THR A 128 22.07 -3.24 14.10
C THR A 128 23.20 -3.79 13.24
N ASP A 129 23.99 -4.67 13.86
CA ASP A 129 24.81 -5.71 13.24
C ASP A 129 24.52 -6.94 14.11
N SER A 130 23.65 -7.84 13.66
CA SER A 130 23.20 -8.99 14.47
C SER A 130 22.62 -10.12 13.61
N GLN A 131 22.62 -11.34 14.15
CA GLN A 131 21.87 -12.43 13.54
C GLN A 131 20.37 -12.20 13.75
N MET A 132 19.56 -12.37 12.71
CA MET A 132 18.11 -12.40 12.89
C MET A 132 17.72 -13.71 13.59
N PRO A 133 16.98 -13.70 14.72
CA PRO A 133 16.56 -14.93 15.38
C PRO A 133 15.62 -15.76 14.49
N THR A 134 15.66 -17.09 14.60
CA THR A 134 14.79 -17.99 13.82
C THR A 134 13.30 -17.67 14.02
N SER A 135 12.91 -17.35 15.27
CA SER A 135 11.54 -16.92 15.61
C SER A 135 11.09 -15.63 14.90
N VAL A 136 12.02 -14.86 14.34
CA VAL A 136 11.73 -13.68 13.51
C VAL A 136 11.78 -14.04 12.02
N THR A 137 12.80 -14.78 11.56
CA THR A 137 12.89 -15.21 10.15
C THR A 137 11.68 -16.05 9.72
N ASP A 138 11.15 -16.88 10.62
CA ASP A 138 9.96 -17.71 10.37
C ASP A 138 8.73 -16.84 10.08
N THR A 139 8.64 -15.65 10.69
CA THR A 139 7.52 -14.71 10.50
C THR A 139 7.63 -13.83 9.25
N LEU A 140 8.77 -13.83 8.54
CA LEU A 140 8.92 -13.03 7.32
C LEU A 140 7.88 -13.45 6.25
N PRO A 141 7.24 -12.49 5.55
CA PRO A 141 6.32 -12.80 4.46
C PRO A 141 6.98 -13.59 3.33
N GLU A 142 6.22 -14.45 2.65
CA GLU A 142 6.73 -15.28 1.55
C GLU A 142 7.23 -14.43 0.36
N GLU A 143 6.58 -13.28 0.13
CA GLU A 143 7.01 -12.27 -0.85
C GLU A 143 8.39 -11.68 -0.54
N VAL A 144 8.82 -11.68 0.73
CA VAL A 144 10.16 -11.23 1.16
C VAL A 144 11.13 -12.42 1.07
N LYS A 145 10.77 -13.58 1.63
CA LYS A 145 11.59 -14.80 1.65
C LYS A 145 12.00 -15.26 0.25
N MET A 146 11.05 -15.28 -0.68
CA MET A 146 11.23 -15.77 -2.05
C MET A 146 11.27 -14.62 -3.06
N GLY A 147 10.32 -13.69 -2.98
CA GLY A 147 10.16 -12.60 -3.95
C GLY A 147 11.16 -11.45 -3.80
N MET A 148 12.00 -11.43 -2.76
CA MET A 148 13.07 -10.45 -2.55
C MET A 148 14.40 -11.11 -2.12
N TYR A 149 14.54 -12.42 -2.38
CA TYR A 149 15.66 -13.25 -1.93
C TYR A 149 17.05 -12.64 -2.21
N GLU A 150 17.25 -12.04 -3.39
CA GLU A 150 18.54 -11.43 -3.77
C GLU A 150 18.96 -10.25 -2.88
N GLY A 151 18.00 -9.45 -2.41
CA GLY A 151 18.26 -8.33 -1.51
C GLY A 151 18.17 -8.71 -0.03
N LEU A 152 17.33 -9.70 0.32
CA LEU A 152 17.26 -10.26 1.67
C LEU A 152 18.57 -10.95 2.06
N GLY A 153 19.10 -11.81 1.18
CA GLY A 153 20.28 -12.61 1.45
C GLY A 153 20.09 -13.69 2.51
N ASN A 154 21.19 -14.30 2.94
CA ASN A 154 21.17 -15.44 3.86
C ASN A 154 21.01 -15.03 5.35
N VAL A 155 19.91 -14.34 5.67
CA VAL A 155 19.56 -13.88 7.03
C VAL A 155 19.40 -15.00 8.07
N TYR A 156 19.37 -16.27 7.63
CA TYR A 156 19.23 -17.45 8.48
C TYR A 156 20.54 -17.86 9.15
N SER A 157 21.70 -17.63 8.51
CA SER A 157 23.02 -17.96 9.07
C SER A 157 24.02 -16.81 9.05
N GLU A 158 23.76 -15.74 8.30
CA GLU A 158 24.65 -14.57 8.19
C GLU A 158 24.06 -13.36 8.92
N ARG A 159 24.95 -12.53 9.48
CA ARG A 159 24.55 -11.38 10.29
C ARG A 159 24.00 -10.26 9.41
N THR A 160 22.83 -9.78 9.77
CA THR A 160 22.19 -8.62 9.13
C THR A 160 22.72 -7.32 9.71
N GLN A 161 23.07 -6.39 8.83
CA GLN A 161 23.21 -4.98 9.18
C GLN A 161 21.99 -4.20 8.70
N THR A 162 21.49 -3.28 9.53
CA THR A 162 20.51 -2.27 9.10
C THR A 162 21.01 -0.88 9.44
N TRP A 163 20.96 0.01 8.45
CA TRP A 163 21.40 1.40 8.52
C TRP A 163 20.28 2.33 8.05
N VAL A 164 20.20 3.52 8.63
CA VAL A 164 19.24 4.56 8.23
C VAL A 164 19.93 5.90 8.05
N ILE A 165 19.64 6.58 6.94
CA ILE A 165 19.97 7.98 6.67
C ILE A 165 18.67 8.77 6.73
N ARG A 166 18.57 9.75 7.63
CA ARG A 166 17.45 10.70 7.61
C ARG A 166 17.77 11.87 6.71
N ARG A 167 16.80 12.26 5.89
CA ARG A 167 16.75 13.49 5.11
C ARG A 167 15.60 14.36 5.65
N PRO A 168 15.51 15.65 5.27
CA PRO A 168 14.41 16.52 5.75
C PRO A 168 13.01 16.04 5.34
N ASP A 169 12.92 15.34 4.21
CA ASP A 169 11.69 14.94 3.51
C ASP A 169 11.40 13.43 3.54
N ARG A 170 12.38 12.60 3.90
CA ARG A 170 12.33 11.13 3.76
C ARG A 170 13.45 10.44 4.54
N GLN A 171 13.42 9.11 4.55
CA GLN A 171 14.46 8.26 5.11
C GLN A 171 14.98 7.30 4.03
N ILE A 172 16.25 6.95 4.09
CA ILE A 172 16.87 5.91 3.25
C ILE A 172 17.35 4.80 4.16
N TRP A 173 16.79 3.62 4.00
CA TRP A 173 17.08 2.42 4.76
C TRP A 173 17.97 1.49 3.94
N VAL A 174 18.97 0.89 4.58
CA VAL A 174 19.89 -0.05 3.94
C VAL A 174 20.01 -1.30 4.81
N HIS A 175 19.56 -2.43 4.26
CA HIS A 175 19.76 -3.77 4.79
C HIS A 175 20.93 -4.38 4.04
N PHE A 176 21.94 -4.89 4.75
CA PHE A 176 23.14 -5.46 4.16
C PHE A 176 23.55 -6.73 4.90
N VAL A 177 23.70 -7.82 4.15
CA VAL A 177 24.07 -9.15 4.66
C VAL A 177 25.37 -9.58 3.99
N PRO A 178 26.53 -9.32 4.60
CA PRO A 178 27.82 -9.80 4.09
C PRO A 178 27.95 -11.29 4.37
N GLY A 179 27.77 -12.11 3.33
CA GLY A 179 28.00 -13.55 3.39
C GLY A 179 29.44 -13.95 3.06
N SER A 180 29.74 -15.23 3.24
CA SER A 180 31.09 -15.80 3.03
C SER A 180 31.61 -15.75 1.58
N ASN A 181 30.74 -15.87 0.57
CA ASN A 181 31.12 -15.92 -0.87
C ASN A 181 30.35 -14.92 -1.77
N ASN A 182 29.33 -14.27 -1.22
CA ASN A 182 28.56 -13.19 -1.83
C ASN A 182 27.98 -12.32 -0.70
N ALA A 183 27.40 -11.17 -1.03
CA ALA A 183 26.65 -10.36 -0.09
C ALA A 183 25.33 -9.91 -0.73
N SER A 184 24.31 -9.65 0.08
CA SER A 184 23.07 -9.03 -0.39
C SER A 184 22.90 -7.65 0.21
N TRP A 185 22.26 -6.75 -0.55
CA TRP A 185 21.66 -5.56 0.03
C TRP A 185 20.29 -5.22 -0.54
N THR A 186 19.49 -4.59 0.31
CA THR A 186 18.26 -3.87 -0.03
C THR A 186 18.46 -2.41 0.34
N ILE A 187 18.20 -1.50 -0.59
CA ILE A 187 18.18 -0.05 -0.35
C ILE A 187 16.76 0.45 -0.61
N LEU A 188 16.13 1.08 0.37
CA LEU A 188 14.76 1.57 0.28
C LEU A 188 14.67 3.04 0.69
N GLU A 189 14.18 3.89 -0.22
CA GLU A 189 13.85 5.28 0.05
C GLU A 189 12.35 5.39 0.40
N THR A 190 12.02 5.88 1.60
CA THR A 190 10.63 6.03 2.03
C THR A 190 9.87 6.94 1.09
N LYS A 191 8.72 6.48 0.63
CA LYS A 191 7.85 7.23 -0.29
C LYS A 191 6.41 6.93 0.12
N SER A 192 5.57 7.95 0.24
CA SER A 192 4.14 7.73 0.52
C SER A 192 3.49 6.98 -0.65
N PHE A 193 2.56 6.07 -0.35
CA PHE A 193 1.79 5.39 -1.38
C PHE A 193 0.94 6.41 -2.16
N ALA A 194 1.26 6.59 -3.44
CA ALA A 194 0.44 7.35 -4.36
C ALA A 194 -0.58 6.39 -5.01
N GLN A 195 -1.81 6.39 -4.52
CA GLN A 195 -2.89 5.58 -5.08
C GLN A 195 -3.20 6.04 -6.52
N THR A 196 -2.68 5.32 -7.51
CA THR A 196 -2.99 5.51 -8.93
C THR A 196 -4.20 4.69 -9.38
N ALA A 197 -4.57 3.65 -8.61
CA ALA A 197 -5.78 2.87 -8.79
C ALA A 197 -7.01 3.69 -8.37
N GLY A 198 -7.58 4.42 -9.33
CA GLY A 198 -8.83 5.15 -9.15
C GLY A 198 -10.06 4.24 -9.16
N LEU A 199 -11.12 4.71 -8.49
CA LEU A 199 -12.48 4.22 -8.72
C LEU A 199 -12.89 4.63 -10.14
N LEU A 200 -13.61 3.79 -10.88
CA LEU A 200 -14.06 4.13 -12.24
C LEU A 200 -14.98 5.37 -12.18
N PRO A 201 -14.59 6.50 -12.81
CA PRO A 201 -15.46 7.67 -12.85
C PRO A 201 -16.78 7.34 -13.54
N ALA A 202 -17.86 8.06 -13.18
CA ALA A 202 -19.16 7.90 -13.84
C ALA A 202 -19.06 8.04 -15.38
N ASP A 203 -18.17 8.91 -15.86
CA ASP A 203 -17.89 9.09 -17.28
C ASP A 203 -17.18 7.88 -17.91
N GLN A 204 -16.29 7.19 -17.19
CA GLN A 204 -15.65 5.96 -17.69
C GLN A 204 -16.67 4.82 -17.73
N LEU A 205 -17.48 4.67 -16.68
CA LEU A 205 -18.58 3.71 -16.68
C LEU A 205 -19.52 3.95 -17.87
N LYS A 206 -19.82 5.23 -18.18
CA LYS A 206 -20.61 5.61 -19.36
C LYS A 206 -19.92 5.23 -20.67
N GLN A 207 -18.63 5.55 -20.82
CA GLN A 207 -17.86 5.21 -22.02
C GLN A 207 -17.82 3.70 -22.27
N ASP A 208 -17.59 2.90 -21.22
CA ASP A 208 -17.56 1.44 -21.31
C ASP A 208 -18.94 0.87 -21.69
N ILE A 209 -20.00 1.39 -21.07
CA ILE A 209 -21.40 1.01 -21.37
C ILE A 209 -21.82 1.42 -22.79
N ASP A 210 -21.43 2.60 -23.27
CA ASP A 210 -21.77 3.05 -24.62
C ASP A 210 -20.95 2.32 -25.69
N LYS A 211 -19.68 1.96 -25.40
CA LYS A 211 -18.78 1.26 -26.32
C LYS A 211 -19.04 -0.25 -26.38
N THR A 212 -19.40 -0.88 -25.26
CA THR A 212 -19.45 -2.36 -25.13
C THR A 212 -20.79 -2.90 -24.65
N GLY A 213 -21.73 -2.03 -24.26
CA GLY A 213 -22.96 -2.42 -23.58
C GLY A 213 -22.79 -2.74 -22.10
N ARG A 214 -21.56 -2.72 -21.56
CA ARG A 214 -21.23 -3.16 -20.20
C ARG A 214 -20.14 -2.31 -19.53
N ALA A 215 -20.21 -2.17 -18.21
CA ALA A 215 -19.07 -1.80 -17.36
C ALA A 215 -18.88 -2.85 -16.24
N VAL A 216 -17.67 -2.94 -15.68
CA VAL A 216 -17.36 -3.80 -14.52
C VAL A 216 -17.08 -2.89 -13.33
N ILE A 217 -17.71 -3.14 -12.18
CA ILE A 217 -17.42 -2.45 -10.93
C ILE A 217 -16.93 -3.44 -9.87
N HIS A 218 -16.05 -2.97 -8.99
CA HIS A 218 -15.64 -3.73 -7.82
C HIS A 218 -16.47 -3.26 -6.62
N VAL A 219 -17.19 -4.20 -6.00
CA VAL A 219 -17.99 -3.95 -4.80
C VAL A 219 -17.56 -4.96 -3.75
N ASN A 220 -17.01 -4.47 -2.65
CA ASN A 220 -16.59 -5.26 -1.50
C ASN A 220 -17.80 -5.60 -0.64
N PHE A 221 -17.87 -6.86 -0.22
CA PHE A 221 -18.89 -7.39 0.66
C PHE A 221 -18.23 -8.04 1.87
N ALA A 222 -18.93 -8.05 3.01
CA ALA A 222 -18.49 -8.84 4.16
C ALA A 222 -18.38 -10.33 3.77
N THR A 223 -17.43 -11.04 4.41
CA THR A 223 -17.13 -12.45 4.11
C THR A 223 -18.39 -13.31 4.19
N ASP A 224 -18.62 -14.08 3.13
CA ASP A 224 -19.81 -14.92 2.90
C ASP A 224 -21.19 -14.23 3.04
N LYS A 225 -21.22 -12.91 2.86
CA LYS A 225 -22.44 -12.08 3.02
C LYS A 225 -22.75 -11.23 1.78
N THR A 226 -23.96 -10.66 1.83
CA THR A 226 -24.51 -9.69 0.86
C THR A 226 -24.40 -8.24 1.34
N GLU A 227 -23.88 -8.03 2.56
CA GLU A 227 -23.63 -6.73 3.17
C GLU A 227 -22.47 -6.01 2.46
N ILE A 228 -22.75 -4.83 1.89
CA ILE A 228 -21.77 -4.00 1.17
C ILE A 228 -20.92 -3.24 2.18
N LEU A 229 -19.60 -3.32 2.06
CA LEU A 229 -18.66 -2.63 2.95
C LEU A 229 -18.57 -1.11 2.65
N PRO A 230 -18.26 -0.26 3.65
CA PRO A 230 -18.17 1.20 3.48
C PRO A 230 -17.27 1.64 2.33
N ASP A 231 -16.16 0.96 2.10
CA ASP A 231 -15.17 1.25 1.05
C ASP A 231 -15.73 1.20 -0.37
N SER A 232 -16.92 0.61 -0.56
CA SER A 232 -17.62 0.56 -1.85
C SER A 232 -18.65 1.67 -2.04
N ALA A 233 -18.89 2.53 -1.05
CA ALA A 233 -19.90 3.60 -1.12
C ALA A 233 -19.70 4.49 -2.35
N SER A 234 -18.45 4.87 -2.63
CA SER A 234 -18.04 5.72 -3.75
C SER A 234 -18.25 5.08 -5.13
N GLN A 235 -18.13 3.75 -5.26
CA GLN A 235 -18.52 3.02 -6.48
C GLN A 235 -20.04 3.07 -6.70
N ILE A 236 -20.81 2.86 -5.63
CA ILE A 236 -22.28 2.96 -5.67
C ILE A 236 -22.71 4.40 -6.00
N GLU A 237 -22.00 5.42 -5.51
CA GLU A 237 -22.22 6.83 -5.86
C GLU A 237 -21.87 7.13 -7.32
N ALA A 238 -20.77 6.59 -7.87
CA ALA A 238 -20.43 6.74 -9.29
C ALA A 238 -21.54 6.18 -10.21
N VAL A 239 -22.06 4.99 -9.89
CA VAL A 239 -23.19 4.36 -10.61
C VAL A 239 -24.49 5.15 -10.41
N THR A 240 -24.74 5.66 -9.21
CA THR A 240 -25.89 6.55 -8.92
C THR A 240 -25.82 7.83 -9.75
N SER A 241 -24.65 8.47 -9.81
CA SER A 241 -24.40 9.69 -10.56
C SER A 241 -24.61 9.47 -12.06
N LEU A 242 -24.04 8.39 -12.61
CA LEU A 242 -24.27 7.95 -13.99
C LEU A 242 -25.77 7.82 -14.31
N LEU A 243 -26.53 7.13 -13.44
CA LEU A 243 -27.96 6.91 -13.63
C LEU A 243 -28.80 8.19 -13.46
N LYS A 244 -28.39 9.12 -12.60
CA LYS A 244 -29.05 10.43 -12.43
C LYS A 244 -28.80 11.36 -13.61
N THR A 245 -27.58 11.43 -14.13
CA THR A 245 -27.22 12.26 -15.29
C THR A 245 -27.75 11.70 -16.61
N ASN A 246 -28.03 10.39 -16.68
CA ASN A 246 -28.56 9.72 -17.87
C ASN A 246 -29.93 9.10 -17.61
N PRO A 247 -31.04 9.87 -17.57
CA PRO A 247 -32.35 9.37 -17.14
C PRO A 247 -32.92 8.24 -18.00
N GLY A 248 -32.55 8.15 -19.28
CA GLY A 248 -32.94 7.06 -20.17
C GLY A 248 -32.14 5.76 -20.02
N LEU A 249 -31.03 5.77 -19.28
CA LEU A 249 -30.17 4.59 -19.12
C LEU A 249 -30.82 3.55 -18.19
N LYS A 250 -30.81 2.28 -18.59
CA LYS A 250 -31.26 1.13 -17.79
C LYS A 250 -30.13 0.12 -17.67
N LEU A 251 -29.94 -0.46 -16.48
CA LEU A 251 -28.81 -1.34 -16.16
C LEU A 251 -29.25 -2.59 -15.40
N ALA A 252 -28.82 -3.75 -15.91
CA ALA A 252 -28.84 -5.02 -15.21
C ALA A 252 -27.55 -5.16 -14.40
N ILE A 253 -27.71 -5.49 -13.13
CA ILE A 253 -26.64 -5.67 -12.15
C ILE A 253 -26.41 -7.17 -12.03
N ASN A 254 -25.31 -7.64 -12.62
CA ASN A 254 -24.97 -9.05 -12.69
C ASN A 254 -23.88 -9.36 -11.64
N GLY A 255 -24.18 -10.18 -10.65
CA GLY A 255 -23.24 -10.58 -9.61
C GLY A 255 -22.51 -11.88 -9.97
N TYR A 256 -21.21 -11.95 -9.65
CA TYR A 256 -20.36 -13.12 -9.86
C TYR A 256 -19.55 -13.46 -8.58
N THR A 257 -19.14 -14.72 -8.46
CA THR A 257 -18.23 -15.21 -7.41
C THR A 257 -16.97 -15.81 -8.04
N ASP A 258 -15.96 -16.10 -7.23
CA ASP A 258 -14.99 -17.15 -7.56
C ASP A 258 -15.60 -18.55 -7.36
N GLU A 259 -14.84 -19.61 -7.66
CA GLU A 259 -15.31 -21.00 -7.58
C GLU A 259 -15.26 -21.64 -6.19
N THR A 260 -14.86 -20.90 -5.14
CA THR A 260 -14.76 -21.45 -3.78
C THR A 260 -16.16 -21.76 -3.24
N GLY A 261 -16.36 -22.98 -2.73
CA GLY A 261 -17.66 -23.43 -2.20
C GLY A 261 -18.58 -24.06 -3.24
N SER A 262 -19.83 -24.36 -2.85
CA SER A 262 -20.76 -25.07 -3.73
C SER A 262 -21.41 -24.15 -4.77
N ALA A 263 -21.72 -24.69 -5.96
CA ALA A 263 -22.35 -23.92 -7.04
C ALA A 263 -23.70 -23.29 -6.62
N GLY A 264 -24.53 -24.01 -5.85
CA GLY A 264 -25.81 -23.49 -5.34
C GLY A 264 -25.66 -22.38 -4.30
N HIS A 265 -24.61 -22.46 -3.48
CA HIS A 265 -24.24 -21.39 -2.54
C HIS A 265 -23.78 -20.14 -3.28
N ASN A 266 -22.84 -20.30 -4.21
CA ASN A 266 -22.31 -19.20 -5.04
C ASN A 266 -23.38 -18.53 -5.91
N GLN A 267 -24.34 -19.30 -6.45
CA GLN A 267 -25.51 -18.74 -7.12
C GLN A 267 -26.34 -17.87 -6.17
N SER A 268 -26.68 -18.38 -4.99
CA SER A 268 -27.46 -17.64 -3.99
C SER A 268 -26.76 -16.38 -3.48
N LEU A 269 -25.44 -16.48 -3.23
CA LEU A 269 -24.60 -15.37 -2.77
C LEU A 269 -24.48 -14.27 -3.82
N SER A 270 -24.22 -14.62 -5.09
CA SER A 270 -24.18 -13.64 -6.18
C SER A 270 -25.54 -12.99 -6.46
N ASP A 271 -26.64 -13.74 -6.35
CA ASP A 271 -28.00 -13.21 -6.46
C ASP A 271 -28.32 -12.20 -5.35
N GLY A 272 -27.91 -12.52 -4.11
CA GLY A 272 -28.07 -11.63 -2.97
C GLY A 272 -27.23 -10.36 -3.08
N ARG A 273 -25.98 -10.48 -3.54
CA ARG A 273 -25.05 -9.35 -3.76
C ARG A 273 -25.55 -8.39 -4.86
N ALA A 274 -26.03 -8.92 -5.98
CA ALA A 274 -26.65 -8.11 -7.04
C ALA A 274 -27.88 -7.33 -6.54
N ARG A 275 -28.72 -7.98 -5.72
CA ARG A 275 -29.91 -7.35 -5.11
C ARG A 275 -29.53 -6.31 -4.06
N ALA A 276 -28.47 -6.51 -3.28
CA ALA A 276 -27.97 -5.53 -2.33
C ALA A 276 -27.50 -4.25 -3.05
N VAL A 277 -26.75 -4.37 -4.14
CA VAL A 277 -26.34 -3.23 -4.99
C VAL A 277 -27.57 -2.51 -5.55
N MET A 278 -28.54 -3.25 -6.11
CA MET A 278 -29.80 -2.68 -6.60
C MET A 278 -30.57 -1.92 -5.50
N ALA A 279 -30.65 -2.48 -4.30
CA ALA A 279 -31.33 -1.85 -3.17
C ALA A 279 -30.65 -0.54 -2.73
N ARG A 280 -29.31 -0.48 -2.73
CA ARG A 280 -28.57 0.77 -2.43
C ARG A 280 -28.81 1.83 -3.51
N LEU A 281 -28.77 1.47 -4.80
CA LEU A 281 -29.06 2.42 -5.89
C LEU A 281 -30.50 2.97 -5.81
N ILE A 282 -31.47 2.13 -5.47
CA ILE A 282 -32.87 2.56 -5.23
C ILE A 282 -32.95 3.51 -4.03
N ALA A 283 -32.29 3.19 -2.91
CA ALA A 283 -32.22 4.06 -1.74
C ALA A 283 -31.56 5.42 -2.04
N SER A 284 -30.59 5.45 -2.96
CA SER A 284 -29.96 6.68 -3.48
C SER A 284 -30.81 7.44 -4.52
N GLY A 285 -32.03 7.00 -4.79
CA GLY A 285 -33.02 7.70 -5.63
C GLY A 285 -33.10 7.24 -7.09
N VAL A 286 -32.56 6.07 -7.46
CA VAL A 286 -32.74 5.49 -8.80
C VAL A 286 -34.08 4.76 -8.88
N ALA A 287 -34.87 5.04 -9.93
CA ALA A 287 -36.14 4.36 -10.16
C ALA A 287 -35.97 2.85 -10.42
N LYS A 288 -36.78 2.03 -9.75
CA LYS A 288 -36.66 0.55 -9.74
C LYS A 288 -36.81 -0.09 -11.12
N ASP A 289 -37.64 0.48 -11.99
CA ASP A 289 -37.91 0.02 -13.36
C ASP A 289 -36.70 0.15 -14.31
N ARG A 290 -35.72 0.99 -13.94
CA ARG A 290 -34.46 1.16 -14.65
C ARG A 290 -33.40 0.12 -14.28
N LEU A 291 -33.68 -0.71 -13.27
CA LEU A 291 -32.72 -1.65 -12.70
C LEU A 291 -33.23 -3.10 -12.77
N ARG A 292 -32.31 -4.02 -13.06
CA ARG A 292 -32.50 -5.47 -12.88
C ARG A 292 -31.34 -6.00 -12.06
N ALA A 293 -31.53 -7.11 -11.34
CA ALA A 293 -30.46 -7.77 -10.58
C ALA A 293 -30.53 -9.28 -10.77
N LYS A 294 -29.37 -9.92 -10.99
CA LYS A 294 -29.27 -11.38 -11.15
C LYS A 294 -27.88 -11.88 -10.74
N GLY A 295 -27.83 -13.01 -10.03
CA GLY A 295 -26.61 -13.77 -9.79
C GLY A 295 -26.26 -14.73 -10.92
N PHE A 296 -24.98 -14.97 -11.13
CA PHE A 296 -24.44 -15.95 -12.10
C PHE A 296 -23.45 -16.94 -11.46
N GLY A 297 -23.26 -16.86 -10.14
CA GLY A 297 -22.31 -17.68 -9.39
C GLY A 297 -20.89 -17.62 -9.95
N ALA A 298 -20.24 -18.78 -9.98
CA ALA A 298 -18.89 -18.96 -10.49
C ALA A 298 -18.82 -19.30 -11.99
N ALA A 299 -19.97 -19.47 -12.66
CA ALA A 299 -20.07 -20.10 -13.99
C ALA A 299 -19.56 -19.23 -15.16
N SER A 300 -18.97 -18.07 -14.89
CA SER A 300 -18.42 -17.16 -15.91
C SER A 300 -17.20 -16.40 -15.35
N PRO A 301 -16.07 -17.09 -15.13
CA PRO A 301 -14.83 -16.48 -14.70
C PRO A 301 -14.23 -15.61 -15.81
N VAL A 302 -13.54 -14.55 -15.41
CA VAL A 302 -12.74 -13.65 -16.27
C VAL A 302 -11.24 -13.81 -16.04
N ALA A 303 -10.84 -14.54 -15.00
CA ALA A 303 -9.46 -14.90 -14.69
C ALA A 303 -9.40 -16.33 -14.10
N SER A 304 -8.20 -16.90 -14.00
CA SER A 304 -7.99 -18.21 -13.39
C SER A 304 -8.32 -18.18 -11.89
N ASN A 305 -9.14 -19.11 -11.40
CA ASN A 305 -9.37 -19.28 -9.96
C ASN A 305 -8.18 -19.91 -9.21
N GLY A 306 -7.15 -20.38 -9.93
CA GLY A 306 -5.95 -20.98 -9.34
C GLY A 306 -5.08 -20.01 -8.52
N SER A 307 -5.18 -18.69 -8.76
CA SER A 307 -4.50 -17.64 -7.98
C SER A 307 -5.49 -16.75 -7.24
N GLU A 308 -5.08 -16.16 -6.11
CA GLU A 308 -5.95 -15.24 -5.36
C GLU A 308 -6.26 -13.98 -6.17
N GLU A 309 -5.29 -13.46 -6.95
CA GLU A 309 -5.51 -12.33 -7.85
C GLU A 309 -6.62 -12.62 -8.88
N GLY A 310 -6.67 -13.84 -9.42
CA GLY A 310 -7.70 -14.24 -10.37
C GLY A 310 -9.06 -14.50 -9.71
N ARG A 311 -9.09 -15.08 -8.51
CA ARG A 311 -10.32 -15.16 -7.69
C ARG A 311 -10.87 -13.78 -7.36
N ALA A 312 -10.03 -12.83 -6.98
CA ALA A 312 -10.41 -11.44 -6.73
C ALA A 312 -11.04 -10.77 -7.97
N LYS A 313 -10.51 -11.03 -9.17
CA LYS A 313 -11.11 -10.57 -10.44
C LYS A 313 -12.45 -11.25 -10.74
N ASN A 314 -12.66 -12.50 -10.32
CA ASN A 314 -13.91 -13.22 -10.51
C ASN A 314 -15.02 -12.75 -9.55
N ARG A 315 -14.67 -12.34 -8.32
CA ARG A 315 -15.56 -11.66 -7.35
C ARG A 315 -15.89 -10.23 -7.78
N ARG A 316 -16.78 -10.08 -8.77
CA ARG A 316 -17.11 -8.80 -9.43
C ARG A 316 -18.62 -8.58 -9.58
N VAL A 317 -18.99 -7.34 -9.89
CA VAL A 317 -20.33 -6.98 -10.37
C VAL A 317 -20.20 -6.34 -11.76
N GLU A 318 -21.01 -6.80 -12.72
CA GLU A 318 -21.10 -6.20 -14.05
C GLU A 318 -22.40 -5.40 -14.19
N LEU A 319 -22.32 -4.23 -14.82
CA LEU A 319 -23.44 -3.37 -15.16
C LEU A 319 -23.69 -3.50 -16.67
N VAL A 320 -24.84 -4.04 -17.08
CA VAL A 320 -25.15 -4.33 -18.49
C VAL A 320 -26.39 -3.55 -18.94
N LYS A 321 -26.29 -2.83 -20.06
CA LYS A 321 -27.40 -2.06 -20.66
C LYS A 321 -28.48 -3.00 -21.19
N PHE A 322 -29.76 -2.65 -20.99
CA PHE A 322 -30.92 -3.40 -21.48
C PHE A 322 -32.07 -2.48 -21.91
#